data_AF-A0A9D0DHQ5-F1
#
_entry.id   AF-A0A9D0DHQ5-F1
#
_cell.length_a   1.000
_cell.length_b   1.000
_cell.length_c   1.000
_cell.angle_alpha   90.00
_cell.angle_beta   90.00
_cell.angle_gamma   90.00
#
_symmetry.space_group_name_H-M   'P 1'
#
loop_
_entity.id
_entity.type
_entity.pdbx_description
1 polymer ?
#
loop_
_entity_poly.entity_id
_entity_poly.type
_entity_poly.pdbx_seq_one_letter_code
_entity_poly.pdbx_strand_id
1 'polypeptide(L)'
;MIRQPGFDGMQGFSCGLVLLFSLLLTGCPRLPEYALPHINTTGGNLVLSGKGFTYRALTVHDFRAQSPPKAVSGHSENIFAHSCIHLQLSRKTRFFITHGYNDYFARSFWAGSVQSLEFVAVMNPACSWWNPNVPPEKKAYVLQHEQIHFALMELAARRLNRRVGKDISSFSVIDSSRQGVEEQLKEKISALVQGENIKILQAHTSFDEDCSLYFDPEKQQWWFDKVNRELGARKK
;
A
#
# COMPACT_ATOMS: atom_id res chain seq x y z
N MET A 1 -59.66 -62.12 -43.07
CA MET A 1 -60.24 -60.94 -42.41
C MET A 1 -59.22 -60.43 -41.40
N ILE A 2 -58.62 -59.28 -41.71
CA ILE A 2 -58.12 -58.24 -40.77
C ILE A 2 -56.87 -58.55 -39.92
N ARG A 3 -55.89 -57.66 -40.15
CA ARG A 3 -54.73 -57.18 -39.36
C ARG A 3 -53.42 -57.97 -39.36
N GLN A 4 -52.52 -57.42 -40.17
CA GLN A 4 -51.06 -57.56 -40.17
C GLN A 4 -50.41 -57.11 -38.84
N PRO A 5 -49.21 -57.62 -38.54
CA PRO A 5 -48.24 -57.01 -37.64
C PRO A 5 -47.24 -56.12 -38.41
N GLY A 6 -46.78 -55.05 -37.77
CA GLY A 6 -45.74 -54.14 -38.25
C GLY A 6 -45.73 -52.90 -37.34
N PHE A 7 -44.64 -52.19 -37.10
CA PHE A 7 -43.30 -52.21 -37.65
C PHE A 7 -42.40 -51.42 -36.68
N ASP A 8 -41.10 -51.51 -36.89
CA ASP A 8 -39.98 -50.91 -36.17
C ASP A 8 -40.01 -49.38 -35.93
N GLY A 9 -39.26 -48.96 -34.91
CA GLY A 9 -38.26 -47.88 -35.07
C GLY A 9 -38.51 -46.54 -34.36
N MET A 10 -37.49 -46.09 -33.61
CA MET A 10 -37.00 -44.71 -33.31
C MET A 10 -36.54 -44.61 -31.84
N GLN A 11 -35.25 -44.72 -31.54
CA GLN A 11 -34.24 -43.65 -31.49
C GLN A 11 -34.60 -42.39 -30.69
N GLY A 12 -33.80 -42.14 -29.64
CA GLY A 12 -33.45 -40.80 -29.13
C GLY A 12 -34.18 -40.36 -27.87
N PHE A 13 -33.44 -40.09 -26.77
CA PHE A 13 -33.09 -38.73 -26.35
C PHE A 13 -32.50 -38.72 -24.92
N SER A 14 -31.23 -38.34 -24.87
CA SER A 14 -30.64 -37.40 -23.91
C SER A 14 -30.75 -37.69 -22.41
N CYS A 15 -29.87 -38.55 -21.91
CA CYS A 15 -29.49 -38.62 -20.49
C CYS A 15 -28.09 -38.02 -20.26
N GLY A 16 -27.84 -36.81 -20.77
CA GLY A 16 -26.49 -36.22 -20.68
C GLY A 16 -26.42 -34.77 -21.17
N LEU A 17 -27.07 -33.83 -20.47
CA LEU A 17 -26.79 -32.40 -20.69
C LEU A 17 -27.27 -31.50 -19.53
N VAL A 18 -26.88 -31.77 -18.29
CA VAL A 18 -27.15 -30.83 -17.15
C VAL A 18 -25.89 -30.44 -16.36
N LEU A 19 -24.72 -30.96 -16.72
CA LEU A 19 -23.47 -30.76 -15.96
C LEU A 19 -22.37 -30.00 -16.74
N LEU A 20 -22.76 -29.02 -17.57
CA LEU A 20 -21.79 -28.27 -18.41
C LEU A 20 -21.90 -26.74 -18.35
N PHE A 21 -22.63 -26.17 -17.37
CA PHE A 21 -22.79 -24.71 -17.24
C PHE A 21 -22.44 -24.12 -15.86
N SER A 22 -21.82 -24.89 -14.97
CA SER A 22 -21.46 -24.40 -13.61
C SER A 22 -19.97 -24.09 -13.42
N LEU A 23 -19.20 -24.07 -14.51
CA LEU A 23 -17.79 -23.66 -14.54
C LEU A 23 -17.59 -22.29 -15.22
N LEU A 24 -18.58 -21.40 -15.11
CA LEU A 24 -18.31 -19.97 -15.19
C LEU A 24 -17.57 -19.58 -13.92
N LEU A 25 -16.27 -19.81 -13.99
CA LEU A 25 -15.23 -19.33 -13.08
C LEU A 25 -15.61 -17.92 -12.62
N THR A 26 -16.05 -17.83 -11.37
CA THR A 26 -16.19 -16.61 -10.60
C THR A 26 -14.79 -16.06 -10.33
N GLY A 27 -14.10 -15.62 -11.37
CA GLY A 27 -12.91 -14.80 -11.24
C GLY A 27 -13.40 -13.42 -10.81
N CYS A 28 -13.30 -13.10 -9.52
CA CYS A 28 -13.35 -11.70 -9.11
C CYS A 28 -12.33 -10.95 -9.98
N PRO A 29 -12.72 -9.84 -10.62
CA PRO A 29 -11.80 -9.13 -11.49
C PRO A 29 -10.62 -8.67 -10.62
N ARG A 30 -9.41 -9.04 -11.04
CA ARG A 30 -8.15 -8.69 -10.38
C ARG A 30 -7.36 -7.77 -11.28
N LEU A 31 -6.59 -6.88 -10.69
CA LEU A 31 -5.70 -6.00 -11.44
C LEU A 31 -4.61 -6.81 -12.16
N PRO A 32 -4.21 -6.38 -13.36
CA PRO A 32 -3.00 -6.91 -13.98
C PRO A 32 -1.78 -6.54 -13.13
N GLU A 33 -0.74 -7.36 -13.19
CA GLU A 33 0.45 -7.24 -12.33
C GLU A 33 1.10 -5.84 -12.38
N TYR A 34 1.12 -5.20 -13.56
CA TYR A 34 1.69 -3.87 -13.74
C TYR A 34 0.90 -2.74 -13.05
N ALA A 35 -0.38 -2.97 -12.72
CA ALA A 35 -1.25 -1.99 -12.08
C ALA A 35 -1.32 -2.19 -10.56
N LEU A 36 -0.63 -3.19 -10.02
CA LEU A 36 -0.60 -3.42 -8.58
C LEU A 36 0.20 -2.32 -7.87
N PRO A 37 -0.24 -1.88 -6.69
CA PRO A 37 0.50 -0.92 -5.90
C PRO A 37 1.85 -1.51 -5.48
N HIS A 38 2.93 -0.76 -5.73
CA HIS A 38 4.27 -1.13 -5.29
C HIS A 38 4.66 -0.29 -4.07
N ILE A 39 4.92 -0.97 -2.94
CA ILE A 39 5.53 -0.31 -1.79
C ILE A 39 7.03 -0.34 -1.99
N ASN A 40 7.63 0.83 -2.27
CA ASN A 40 9.07 0.98 -2.28
C ASN A 40 9.62 0.82 -0.85
N THR A 41 9.88 -0.42 -0.44
CA THR A 41 10.77 -0.70 0.69
C THR A 41 12.17 -0.42 0.23
N THR A 42 12.64 0.81 0.39
CA THR A 42 14.08 1.10 0.28
C THR A 42 14.75 0.21 1.31
N GLY A 43 15.46 -0.83 0.83
CA GLY A 43 16.03 -1.89 1.67
C GLY A 43 16.77 -1.30 2.87
N GLY A 44 16.25 -1.55 4.07
CA GLY A 44 16.83 -1.19 5.36
C GLY A 44 16.99 0.31 5.67
N ASN A 45 17.20 1.19 4.69
CA ASN A 45 17.50 2.58 4.93
C ASN A 45 16.20 3.36 5.15
N LEU A 46 15.75 3.39 6.41
CA LEU A 46 14.81 4.39 6.92
C LEU A 46 15.33 5.78 6.53
N VAL A 47 14.77 6.34 5.47
CA VAL A 47 15.17 7.65 4.97
C VAL A 47 14.74 8.68 6.01
N LEU A 48 15.67 9.17 6.81
CA LEU A 48 15.40 10.20 7.84
C LEU A 48 15.00 11.56 7.23
N SER A 49 15.22 11.76 5.92
CA SER A 49 14.84 12.97 5.20
C SER A 49 14.71 12.72 3.69
N GLY A 50 13.52 12.34 3.22
CA GLY A 50 13.20 12.29 1.80
C GLY A 50 12.87 13.68 1.24
N LYS A 51 13.10 13.88 -0.06
CA LYS A 51 12.53 15.00 -0.80
C LYS A 51 11.02 14.72 -0.97
N GLY A 52 10.15 15.60 -0.50
CA GLY A 52 8.71 15.41 -0.61
C GLY A 52 7.92 16.32 0.31
N PHE A 53 6.61 16.09 0.37
CA PHE A 53 5.70 16.78 1.27
C PHE A 53 4.77 15.79 1.99
N THR A 54 4.34 16.17 3.20
CA THR A 54 3.42 15.37 4.02
C THR A 54 1.97 15.51 3.56
N TYR A 55 1.10 14.62 4.04
CA TYR A 55 -0.31 14.57 3.65
C TYR A 55 -1.00 15.96 3.58
N ARG A 56 -1.53 16.27 2.40
CA ARG A 56 -2.39 17.43 2.10
C ARG A 56 -3.20 17.14 0.83
N ALA A 57 -4.07 18.07 0.44
CA ALA A 57 -4.74 18.03 -0.84
C ALA A 57 -3.72 18.05 -2.00
N LEU A 58 -3.89 17.15 -2.96
CA LEU A 58 -3.07 17.04 -4.17
C LEU A 58 -3.58 17.97 -5.26
N THR A 59 -2.64 18.37 -6.11
CA THR A 59 -2.88 19.08 -7.37
C THR A 59 -2.08 18.39 -8.47
N VAL A 60 -2.46 18.60 -9.73
CA VAL A 60 -1.69 18.07 -10.88
C VAL A 60 -0.22 18.53 -10.86
N HIS A 61 0.07 19.72 -10.30
CA HIS A 61 1.43 20.25 -10.16
C HIS A 61 2.34 19.48 -9.18
N ASP A 62 1.75 18.55 -8.41
CA ASP A 62 2.50 17.69 -7.51
C ASP A 62 3.13 16.49 -8.22
N PHE A 63 2.78 16.25 -9.49
CA PHE A 63 3.31 15.19 -10.32
C PHE A 63 4.36 15.76 -11.28
N ARG A 64 5.64 15.68 -10.89
CA ARG A 64 6.76 16.35 -11.59
C ARG A 64 7.73 15.39 -12.26
N ALA A 65 7.48 14.09 -12.23
CA ALA A 65 8.25 13.15 -13.01
C ALA A 65 8.00 13.39 -14.51
N GLN A 66 9.07 13.37 -15.31
CA GLN A 66 8.98 13.60 -16.75
C GLN A 66 8.46 12.37 -17.51
N SER A 67 8.57 11.19 -16.92
CA SER A 67 8.18 9.92 -17.52
C SER A 67 7.53 9.00 -16.49
N PRO A 68 6.69 8.05 -16.94
CA PRO A 68 6.14 7.03 -16.06
C PRO A 68 7.26 6.20 -15.42
N PRO A 69 7.02 5.62 -14.22
CA PRO A 69 7.95 4.67 -13.62
C PRO A 69 8.29 3.54 -14.59
N LYS A 70 9.53 3.03 -14.54
CA LYS A 70 9.99 1.92 -15.40
C LYS A 70 9.10 0.69 -15.33
N ALA A 71 8.52 0.40 -14.16
CA ALA A 71 7.61 -0.73 -13.95
C ALA A 71 6.36 -0.66 -14.85
N VAL A 72 5.95 0.54 -15.25
CA VAL A 72 4.70 0.76 -16.01
C VAL A 72 4.91 1.49 -17.33
N SER A 73 6.15 1.78 -17.72
CA SER A 73 6.44 2.55 -18.93
C SER A 73 5.91 1.89 -20.21
N GLY A 74 5.87 0.55 -20.25
CA GLY A 74 5.29 -0.23 -21.35
C GLY A 74 3.76 -0.21 -21.42
N HIS A 75 3.08 0.30 -20.39
CA HIS A 75 1.63 0.37 -20.28
C HIS A 75 1.14 1.79 -19.96
N SER A 76 1.95 2.80 -20.28
CA SER A 76 1.68 4.19 -19.94
C SER A 76 0.38 4.75 -20.54
N GLU A 77 -0.11 4.18 -21.63
CA GLU A 77 -1.42 4.52 -22.22
C GLU A 77 -2.61 4.07 -21.36
N ASN A 78 -2.41 3.08 -20.48
CA ASN A 78 -3.44 2.52 -19.59
C ASN A 78 -3.38 3.10 -18.17
N ILE A 79 -2.47 4.03 -17.90
CA ILE A 79 -2.29 4.63 -16.58
C ILE A 79 -2.38 6.15 -16.71
N PHE A 80 -3.28 6.75 -15.92
CA PHE A 80 -3.52 8.19 -15.94
C PHE A 80 -2.60 8.96 -14.99
N ALA A 81 -2.20 8.37 -13.88
CA ALA A 81 -1.27 8.97 -12.93
C ALA A 81 -0.56 7.87 -12.13
N HIS A 82 0.54 8.26 -11.48
CA HIS A 82 1.26 7.43 -10.53
C HIS A 82 1.81 8.31 -9.42
N SER A 83 1.38 8.08 -8.19
CA SER A 83 1.94 8.77 -7.03
C SER A 83 3.06 7.98 -6.35
N CYS A 84 4.20 8.64 -6.17
CA CYS A 84 5.35 8.10 -5.46
C CYS A 84 5.22 8.41 -3.96
N ILE A 85 4.43 7.60 -3.26
CA ILE A 85 4.04 7.78 -1.86
C ILE A 85 4.68 6.69 -0.98
N HIS A 86 5.24 7.07 0.16
CA HIS A 86 5.88 6.14 1.08
C HIS A 86 5.78 6.60 2.54
N LEU A 87 6.02 5.66 3.46
CA LEU A 87 6.23 5.96 4.87
C LEU A 87 7.66 6.47 5.07
N GLN A 88 7.78 7.49 5.91
CA GLN A 88 9.06 8.05 6.31
C GLN A 88 9.10 8.29 7.82
N LEU A 89 10.29 8.20 8.43
CA LEU A 89 10.49 8.74 9.77
C LEU A 89 10.38 10.27 9.75
N SER A 90 9.66 10.80 10.74
CA SER A 90 9.57 12.21 11.05
C SER A 90 10.91 12.75 11.54
N ARG A 91 11.16 14.03 11.27
CA ARG A 91 12.30 14.78 11.84
C ARG A 91 12.22 14.93 13.36
N LYS A 92 11.08 14.60 13.98
CA LYS A 92 10.90 14.57 15.43
C LYS A 92 11.34 13.25 16.07
N THR A 93 11.71 12.24 15.28
CA THR A 93 12.28 11.00 15.80
C THR A 93 13.63 11.27 16.47
N ARG A 94 13.86 10.69 17.65
CA ARG A 94 15.05 10.86 18.49
C ARG A 94 15.49 9.53 19.06
N PHE A 95 16.80 9.29 18.98
CA PHE A 95 17.47 8.12 19.54
C PHE A 95 18.43 8.58 20.63
N PHE A 96 18.62 7.74 21.65
CA PHE A 96 19.61 7.94 22.68
C PHE A 96 20.52 6.72 22.74
N ILE A 97 21.81 6.93 22.51
CA ILE A 97 22.83 5.88 22.59
C ILE A 97 23.88 6.33 23.60
N THR A 98 24.14 5.46 24.58
CA THR A 98 25.11 5.70 25.64
C THR A 98 26.08 4.53 25.76
N HIS A 99 27.27 4.81 26.30
CA HIS A 99 28.27 3.82 26.63
C HIS A 99 28.29 3.59 28.14
N GLY A 100 28.45 2.34 28.55
CA GLY A 100 28.55 1.93 29.94
C GLY A 100 29.65 0.91 30.15
N TYR A 101 29.96 0.66 31.42
CA TYR A 101 30.87 -0.39 31.84
C TYR A 101 30.21 -1.20 32.94
N ASN A 102 30.32 -2.52 32.86
CA ASN A 102 29.83 -3.43 33.88
C ASN A 102 31.00 -3.96 34.70
N ASP A 103 31.10 -3.50 35.95
CA ASP A 103 32.18 -3.86 36.87
C ASP A 103 32.20 -5.36 37.21
N TYR A 104 31.03 -6.01 37.26
CA TYR A 104 30.93 -7.44 37.59
C TYR A 104 31.50 -8.35 36.50
N PHE A 105 31.35 -7.97 35.23
CA PHE A 105 31.84 -8.75 34.09
C PHE A 105 33.10 -8.15 33.44
N ALA A 106 33.61 -7.04 33.98
CA ALA A 106 34.75 -6.27 33.46
C ALA A 106 34.64 -5.95 31.96
N ARG A 107 33.43 -5.60 31.49
CA ARG A 107 33.14 -5.38 30.06
C ARG A 107 32.42 -4.06 29.82
N SER A 108 32.85 -3.35 28.79
CA SER A 108 32.10 -2.23 28.23
C SER A 108 30.89 -2.71 27.44
N PHE A 109 29.87 -1.86 27.37
CA PHE A 109 28.69 -2.07 26.55
C PHE A 109 28.16 -0.74 26.02
N TRP A 110 27.36 -0.82 24.97
CA TRP A 110 26.57 0.28 24.43
C TRP A 110 25.10 -0.04 24.64
N ALA A 111 24.33 0.94 25.08
CA ALA A 111 22.88 0.83 25.23
C ALA A 111 22.20 1.89 24.36
N GLY A 112 21.21 1.48 23.58
CA GLY A 112 20.41 2.36 22.73
C GLY A 112 18.94 2.31 23.12
N SER A 113 18.26 3.44 23.00
CA SER A 113 16.81 3.54 23.16
C SER A 113 16.21 4.56 22.19
N VAL A 114 14.94 4.40 21.90
CA VAL A 114 14.14 5.37 21.15
C VAL A 114 13.43 6.30 22.14
N GLN A 115 13.73 7.61 22.09
CA GLN A 115 13.06 8.61 22.91
C GLN A 115 11.74 9.06 22.28
N SER A 116 11.75 9.23 20.96
CA SER A 116 10.57 9.56 20.17
C SER A 116 10.69 8.89 18.81
N LEU A 117 9.60 8.31 18.32
CA LEU A 117 9.54 7.69 17.01
C LEU A 117 8.19 8.01 16.38
N GLU A 118 8.25 8.70 15.27
CA GLU A 118 7.08 9.16 14.54
C GLU A 118 7.27 8.86 13.05
N PHE A 119 6.21 8.41 12.42
CA PHE A 119 6.07 8.11 11.01
C PHE A 119 5.14 9.14 10.36
N VAL A 120 5.45 9.48 9.12
CA VAL A 120 4.64 10.37 8.28
C VAL A 120 4.50 9.76 6.89
N ALA A 121 3.35 9.97 6.25
CA ALA A 121 3.18 9.69 4.84
C ALA A 121 3.79 10.84 4.02
N VAL A 122 4.63 10.50 3.04
CA VAL A 122 5.32 11.47 2.20
C VAL A 122 5.08 11.13 0.73
N MET A 123 4.67 12.14 -0.04
CA MET A 123 4.66 12.09 -1.50
C MET A 123 5.92 12.79 -2.03
N ASN A 124 6.63 12.14 -2.95
CA ASN A 124 7.76 12.73 -3.66
C ASN A 124 7.35 13.15 -5.08
N PRO A 125 7.27 14.47 -5.37
CA PRO A 125 6.90 14.96 -6.70
C PRO A 125 7.79 14.48 -7.83
N ALA A 126 9.09 14.33 -7.57
CA ALA A 126 10.08 14.04 -8.61
C ALA A 126 9.92 12.64 -9.22
N CYS A 127 9.29 11.71 -8.51
CA CYS A 127 8.94 10.36 -9.01
C CYS A 127 7.43 10.15 -9.18
N SER A 128 6.61 11.18 -8.91
CA SER A 128 5.17 11.10 -9.16
C SER A 128 4.89 11.62 -10.57
N TRP A 129 4.19 10.84 -11.38
CA TRP A 129 3.96 11.10 -12.79
C TRP A 129 2.49 11.33 -13.09
N TRP A 130 2.18 12.31 -13.94
CA TRP A 130 0.85 12.56 -14.47
C TRP A 130 0.88 12.37 -15.97
N ASN A 131 -0.03 11.56 -16.51
CA ASN A 131 -0.10 11.37 -17.94
C ASN A 131 -0.63 12.66 -18.61
N PRO A 132 0.12 13.30 -19.53
CA PRO A 132 -0.31 14.53 -20.17
C PRO A 132 -1.59 14.34 -21.02
N ASN A 133 -1.88 13.10 -21.41
CA ASN A 133 -3.02 12.75 -22.27
C ASN A 133 -4.31 12.44 -21.48
N VAL A 134 -4.34 12.66 -20.15
CA VAL A 134 -5.58 12.49 -19.38
C VAL A 134 -6.67 13.45 -19.89
N PRO A 135 -7.83 12.93 -20.33
CA PRO A 135 -8.93 13.77 -20.80
C PRO A 135 -9.37 14.77 -19.72
N PRO A 136 -9.67 16.04 -20.08
CA PRO A 136 -10.05 17.08 -19.11
C PRO A 136 -11.14 16.66 -18.13
N GLU A 137 -12.17 15.95 -18.61
CA GLU A 137 -13.30 15.46 -17.83
C GLU A 137 -12.93 14.36 -16.81
N LYS A 138 -11.81 13.66 -17.02
CA LYS A 138 -11.30 12.63 -16.11
C LYS A 138 -10.30 13.17 -15.08
N LYS A 139 -9.79 14.39 -15.24
CA LYS A 139 -8.73 14.94 -14.37
C LYS A 139 -9.14 14.95 -12.89
N ALA A 140 -10.38 15.36 -12.58
CA ALA A 140 -10.88 15.39 -11.22
C ALA A 140 -10.96 13.99 -10.60
N TYR A 141 -11.46 13.02 -11.37
CA TYR A 141 -11.53 11.61 -10.97
C TYR A 141 -10.13 11.05 -10.67
N VAL A 142 -9.18 11.22 -11.59
CA VAL A 142 -7.81 10.72 -11.43
C VAL A 142 -7.12 11.41 -10.25
N LEU A 143 -7.29 12.72 -10.07
CA LEU A 143 -6.69 13.42 -8.93
C LEU A 143 -7.26 12.96 -7.59
N GLN A 144 -8.57 12.70 -7.51
CA GLN A 144 -9.19 12.13 -6.32
C GLN A 144 -8.70 10.69 -6.06
N HIS A 145 -8.48 9.90 -7.12
CA HIS A 145 -7.93 8.55 -7.01
C HIS A 145 -6.57 8.57 -6.30
N GLU A 146 -5.65 9.40 -6.79
CA GLU A 146 -4.33 9.58 -6.17
C GLU A 146 -4.39 10.17 -4.75
N GLN A 147 -5.39 11.04 -4.49
CA GLN A 147 -5.63 11.58 -3.14
C GLN A 147 -6.01 10.47 -2.14
N ILE A 148 -6.80 9.48 -2.56
CA ILE A 148 -7.19 8.34 -1.73
C ILE A 148 -5.96 7.49 -1.39
N HIS A 149 -5.09 7.21 -2.36
CA HIS A 149 -3.82 6.54 -2.08
C HIS A 149 -2.97 7.27 -1.03
N PHE A 150 -2.89 8.60 -1.13
CA PHE A 150 -2.15 9.37 -0.13
C PHE A 150 -2.81 9.32 1.25
N ALA A 151 -4.15 9.31 1.30
CA ALA A 151 -4.92 9.19 2.53
C ALA A 151 -4.72 7.81 3.19
N LEU A 152 -4.69 6.74 2.40
CA LEU A 152 -4.42 5.38 2.88
C LEU A 152 -3.03 5.27 3.52
N MET A 153 -2.01 5.88 2.90
CA MET A 153 -0.67 5.94 3.49
C MET A 153 -0.64 6.76 4.79
N GLU A 154 -1.33 7.90 4.83
CA GLU A 154 -1.44 8.73 6.04
C GLU A 154 -2.11 7.96 7.19
N LEU A 155 -3.17 7.19 6.89
CA LEU A 155 -3.82 6.32 7.87
C LEU A 155 -2.86 5.23 8.39
N ALA A 156 -1.98 4.71 7.54
CA ALA A 156 -0.93 3.76 7.94
C ALA A 156 0.11 4.41 8.87
N ALA A 157 0.59 5.60 8.54
CA ALA A 157 1.49 6.38 9.40
C ALA A 157 0.84 6.62 10.79
N ARG A 158 -0.43 7.00 10.83
CA ARG A 158 -1.18 7.17 12.09
C ARG A 158 -1.34 5.87 12.87
N ARG A 159 -1.52 4.72 12.21
CA ARG A 159 -1.58 3.40 12.88
C ARG A 159 -0.24 3.05 13.51
N LEU A 160 0.86 3.25 12.79
CA LEU A 160 2.22 3.05 13.30
C LEU A 160 2.50 3.93 14.52
N ASN A 161 2.19 5.23 14.44
CA ASN A 161 2.39 6.17 15.56
C ASN A 161 1.63 5.75 16.81
N ARG A 162 0.41 5.21 16.66
CA ARG A 162 -0.32 4.65 17.81
C ARG A 162 0.32 3.40 18.38
N ARG A 163 0.83 2.52 17.51
CA ARG A 163 1.47 1.28 17.95
C ARG A 163 2.75 1.57 18.72
N VAL A 164 3.57 2.49 18.21
CA VAL A 164 4.77 2.96 18.91
C VAL A 164 4.42 3.68 20.20
N GLY A 165 3.43 4.57 20.20
CA GLY A 165 3.04 5.31 21.40
C GLY A 165 2.57 4.41 22.56
N LYS A 166 2.09 3.21 22.26
CA LYS A 166 1.70 2.22 23.29
C LYS A 166 2.88 1.50 23.92
N ASP A 167 4.02 1.40 23.23
CA ASP A 167 5.15 0.57 23.65
C ASP A 167 6.46 1.10 23.05
N ILE A 168 6.81 2.35 23.36
CA ILE A 168 8.07 2.92 22.90
C ILE A 168 9.27 2.37 23.68
N SER A 169 9.03 1.91 24.92
CA SER A 169 10.04 1.30 25.80
C SER A 169 10.65 0.00 25.25
N SER A 170 9.90 -0.77 24.44
CA SER A 170 10.42 -2.01 23.83
C SER A 170 11.47 -1.78 22.73
N PHE A 171 11.70 -0.51 22.36
CA PHE A 171 12.77 -0.09 21.47
C PHE A 171 14.04 0.26 22.25
N SER A 172 14.46 -0.66 23.12
CA SER A 172 15.76 -0.60 23.81
C SER A 172 16.61 -1.81 23.39
N VAL A 173 17.91 -1.59 23.23
CA VAL A 173 18.89 -2.60 22.81
C VAL A 173 20.21 -2.40 23.56
N ILE A 174 20.96 -3.48 23.74
CA ILE A 174 22.31 -3.45 24.31
C ILE A 174 23.21 -4.27 23.39
N ASP A 175 24.40 -3.75 23.11
CA ASP A 175 25.41 -4.42 22.31
C ASP A 175 26.82 -4.14 22.86
N SER A 176 27.80 -4.92 22.41
CA SER A 176 29.22 -4.66 22.64
C SER A 176 29.75 -3.43 21.89
N SER A 177 29.04 -2.97 20.86
CA SER A 177 29.46 -1.87 19.99
C SER A 177 28.34 -0.87 19.71
N ARG A 178 28.71 0.39 19.44
CA ARG A 178 27.75 1.42 19.00
C ARG A 178 27.05 1.04 17.70
N GLN A 179 27.80 0.49 16.73
CA GLN A 179 27.26 0.07 15.44
C GLN A 179 26.21 -1.03 15.62
N GLY A 180 26.47 -2.03 16.48
CA GLY A 180 25.49 -3.09 16.77
C GLY A 180 24.20 -2.54 17.37
N VAL A 181 24.28 -1.56 18.28
CA VAL A 181 23.10 -0.84 18.78
C VAL A 181 22.32 -0.16 17.64
N GLU A 182 23.00 0.56 16.74
CA GLU A 182 22.38 1.26 15.62
C GLU A 182 21.70 0.28 14.64
N GLU A 183 22.34 -0.84 14.33
CA GLU A 183 21.80 -1.91 13.48
C GLU A 183 20.57 -2.58 14.09
N GLN A 184 20.61 -2.94 15.38
CA GLN A 184 19.47 -3.54 16.07
C GLN A 184 18.28 -2.58 16.18
N LEU A 185 18.52 -1.28 16.43
CA LEU A 185 17.44 -0.28 16.42
C LEU A 185 16.82 -0.15 15.02
N LYS A 186 17.65 -0.11 13.98
CA LYS A 186 17.21 -0.09 12.57
C LYS A 186 16.39 -1.33 12.22
N GLU A 187 16.81 -2.50 12.68
CA GLU A 187 16.09 -3.76 12.47
C GLU A 187 14.71 -3.74 13.16
N LYS A 188 14.64 -3.36 14.44
CA LYS A 188 13.37 -3.23 15.17
C LYS A 188 12.37 -2.31 14.46
N ILE A 189 12.84 -1.15 13.99
CA ILE A 189 11.99 -0.19 13.27
C ILE A 189 11.60 -0.75 11.89
N SER A 190 12.52 -1.42 11.20
CA SER A 190 12.23 -2.04 9.90
C SER A 190 11.18 -3.15 10.02
N ALA A 191 11.27 -4.00 11.04
CA ALA A 191 10.29 -5.05 11.32
C ALA A 191 8.90 -4.47 11.61
N LEU A 192 8.84 -3.35 12.35
CA LEU A 192 7.59 -2.64 12.59
C LEU A 192 6.95 -2.14 11.29
N VAL A 193 7.75 -1.53 10.40
CA VAL A 193 7.28 -1.02 9.10
C VAL A 193 6.87 -2.16 8.17
N GLN A 194 7.65 -3.24 8.10
CA GLN A 194 7.33 -4.42 7.29
C GLN A 194 5.99 -5.04 7.67
N GLY A 195 5.71 -5.16 8.97
CA GLY A 195 4.42 -5.66 9.45
C GLY A 195 3.23 -4.76 9.08
N GLU A 196 3.45 -3.48 8.82
CA GLU A 196 2.41 -2.57 8.35
C GLU A 196 2.30 -2.56 6.81
N ASN A 197 3.39 -2.78 6.08
CA ASN A 197 3.41 -2.80 4.62
C ASN A 197 2.42 -3.82 4.03
N ILE A 198 2.23 -4.98 4.66
CA ILE A 198 1.24 -5.97 4.22
C ILE A 198 -0.17 -5.35 4.21
N LYS A 199 -0.52 -4.58 5.26
CA LYS A 199 -1.84 -3.95 5.37
C LYS A 199 -2.00 -2.76 4.42
N ILE A 200 -0.92 -2.02 4.18
CA ILE A 200 -0.88 -0.95 3.20
C ILE A 200 -1.15 -1.53 1.82
N LEU A 201 -0.42 -2.60 1.46
CA LEU A 201 -0.57 -3.25 0.17
C LEU A 201 -2.01 -3.74 -0.03
N GLN A 202 -2.55 -4.47 0.96
CA GLN A 202 -3.94 -4.92 0.92
C GLN A 202 -4.93 -3.76 0.76
N ALA A 203 -4.78 -2.68 1.51
CA ALA A 203 -5.71 -1.54 1.44
C ALA A 203 -5.66 -0.83 0.08
N HIS A 204 -4.46 -0.63 -0.49
CA HIS A 204 -4.31 -0.03 -1.81
C HIS A 204 -4.86 -0.95 -2.90
N THR A 205 -4.52 -2.25 -2.86
CA THR A 205 -5.02 -3.24 -3.83
C THR A 205 -6.54 -3.31 -3.79
N SER A 206 -7.17 -3.36 -2.61
CA SER A 206 -8.63 -3.38 -2.52
C SER A 206 -9.26 -2.11 -3.10
N PHE A 207 -8.67 -0.94 -2.84
CA PHE A 207 -9.14 0.31 -3.42
C PHE A 207 -9.04 0.29 -4.97
N ASP A 208 -7.90 -0.13 -5.50
CA ASP A 208 -7.66 -0.19 -6.95
C ASP A 208 -8.56 -1.22 -7.63
N GLU A 209 -8.77 -2.38 -7.02
CA GLU A 209 -9.69 -3.40 -7.55
C GLU A 209 -11.14 -2.90 -7.54
N ASP A 210 -11.55 -2.15 -6.52
CA ASP A 210 -12.89 -1.56 -6.45
C ASP A 210 -13.10 -0.46 -7.51
N CYS A 211 -12.07 0.32 -7.85
CA CYS A 211 -12.22 1.61 -8.56
C CYS A 211 -11.46 1.74 -9.90
N SER A 212 -10.46 0.91 -10.20
CA SER A 212 -9.56 1.10 -11.35
C SER A 212 -9.82 0.13 -12.49
N LEU A 213 -10.49 -1.00 -12.24
CA LEU A 213 -10.87 -1.95 -13.29
C LEU A 213 -11.96 -1.40 -14.22
N TYR A 214 -12.80 -0.50 -13.70
CA TYR A 214 -13.87 0.19 -14.42
C TYR A 214 -13.94 1.63 -13.92
N PHE A 215 -14.30 2.59 -14.77
CA PHE A 215 -14.59 3.95 -14.32
C PHE A 215 -15.83 3.93 -13.42
N ASP A 216 -15.63 4.01 -12.09
CA ASP A 216 -16.68 3.88 -11.07
C ASP A 216 -16.62 5.05 -10.06
N PRO A 217 -17.23 6.21 -10.41
CA PRO A 217 -17.23 7.40 -9.56
C PRO A 217 -17.90 7.19 -8.20
N GLU A 218 -18.93 6.34 -8.12
CA GLU A 218 -19.68 6.12 -6.89
C GLU A 218 -18.83 5.37 -5.86
N LYS A 219 -18.15 4.29 -6.28
CA LYS A 219 -17.23 3.57 -5.39
C LYS A 219 -16.03 4.42 -5.00
N GLN A 220 -15.48 5.20 -5.93
CA GLN A 220 -14.37 6.08 -5.60
C GLN A 220 -14.79 7.14 -4.58
N GLN A 221 -16.00 7.71 -4.72
CA GLN A 221 -16.55 8.66 -3.76
C GLN A 221 -16.77 8.01 -2.39
N TRP A 222 -17.28 6.77 -2.35
CA TRP A 222 -17.42 6.03 -1.09
C TRP A 222 -16.07 5.83 -0.39
N TRP A 223 -15.02 5.45 -1.14
CA TRP A 223 -13.67 5.32 -0.60
C TRP A 223 -13.14 6.66 -0.09
N PHE A 224 -13.35 7.74 -0.84
CA PHE A 224 -12.99 9.09 -0.43
C PHE A 224 -13.65 9.49 0.89
N ASP A 225 -14.95 9.26 1.04
CA ASP A 225 -15.70 9.56 2.26
C ASP A 225 -15.24 8.69 3.43
N LYS A 226 -14.98 7.41 3.19
CA LYS A 226 -14.43 6.48 4.18
C LYS A 226 -13.09 6.96 4.73
N VAL A 227 -12.11 7.25 3.86
CA VAL A 227 -10.79 7.69 4.31
C VAL A 227 -10.86 9.05 5.01
N ASN A 228 -11.70 9.97 4.53
CA ASN A 228 -11.90 11.26 5.19
C ASN A 228 -12.53 11.13 6.57
N ARG A 229 -13.51 10.23 6.74
CA ARG A 229 -14.08 9.92 8.05
C ARG A 229 -13.03 9.35 9.00
N GLU A 230 -12.21 8.42 8.54
CA GLU A 230 -11.13 7.84 9.36
C GLU A 230 -10.05 8.87 9.72
N LEU A 231 -9.71 9.78 8.80
CA LEU A 231 -8.80 10.89 9.04
C LEU A 231 -9.39 11.93 10.00
N GLY A 232 -10.71 12.17 9.93
CA GLY A 232 -11.44 13.16 10.70
C GLY A 232 -11.85 12.70 12.11
N ALA A 233 -12.03 11.40 12.34
CA ALA A 233 -12.45 10.80 13.62
C ALA A 233 -11.51 11.06 14.82
N ARG A 234 -10.44 11.85 14.63
CA ARG A 234 -9.38 12.09 15.62
C ARG A 234 -8.98 13.57 15.76
N LYS A 235 -9.84 14.51 15.36
CA LYS A 235 -9.72 15.92 15.81
C LYS A 235 -10.25 16.15 17.25
N LYS A 236 -10.49 15.10 18.02
CA LYS A 236 -10.92 15.17 19.43
C LYS A 236 -9.83 14.61 20.33
#